data_AF-A0A429IBF6-F1
#
_entry.id   AF-A0A429IBF6-F1
#
_cell.length_a   1.000
_cell.length_b   1.000
_cell.length_c   1.000
_cell.angle_alpha   90.00
_cell.angle_beta   90.00
_cell.angle_gamma   90.00
#
_symmetry.space_group_name_H-M   'P 1'
#
loop_
_entity.id
_entity.type
_entity.pdbx_description
1 polymer ?
#
loop_
_entity_poly.entity_id
_entity_poly.type
_entity_poly.pdbx_seq_one_letter_code
_entity_poly.pdbx_strand_id
1 'polypeptide(L)'
;MSPSTGPRPTTRLLLLSLLVFIIGTIEFLPVGLLPDISRDLDVAPSRTGLLVTVYAFTVGLTAAPLTARTSAWPRKRLFLTACAVFMAATALSGLSPNYAALAATRLLCGLAHGVFYAIVAGYAAAIAGPGRSGRATAIVFAGVSLAFVVGVPLGTAAGAAYGWRTAFLATAAMGLAALLTAARLLPPVPPGPP
;
A
#
# COMPACT_ATOMS: atom_id res chain seq x y z
N MET A 1 37.52 -11.92 -4.41
CA MET A 1 36.28 -11.11 -4.23
C MET A 1 35.19 -11.73 -5.07
N SER A 2 34.35 -12.59 -4.50
CA SER A 2 33.20 -13.14 -5.23
C SER A 2 32.17 -12.03 -5.42
N PRO A 3 31.71 -11.74 -6.65
CA PRO A 3 30.66 -10.76 -6.86
C PRO A 3 29.43 -11.23 -6.08
N SER A 4 28.86 -10.35 -5.24
CA SER A 4 27.66 -10.68 -4.48
C SER A 4 26.52 -10.99 -5.47
N THR A 5 26.13 -12.26 -5.55
CA THR A 5 25.10 -12.79 -6.46
C THR A 5 23.67 -12.37 -6.08
N GLY A 6 23.53 -11.36 -5.20
CA GLY A 6 22.25 -10.84 -4.72
C GLY A 6 21.82 -9.56 -5.46
N PRO A 7 20.51 -9.23 -5.44
CA PRO A 7 20.01 -7.99 -6.03
C PRO A 7 20.73 -6.76 -5.46
N ARG A 8 21.07 -5.80 -6.34
CA ARG A 8 21.71 -4.54 -5.95
C ARG A 8 20.78 -3.73 -5.01
N PRO A 9 21.31 -2.95 -4.07
CA PRO A 9 20.51 -2.11 -3.16
C PRO A 9 19.49 -1.23 -3.90
N THR A 10 19.87 -0.67 -5.05
CA THR A 10 18.98 0.13 -5.91
C THR A 10 17.74 -0.64 -6.35
N THR A 11 17.88 -1.90 -6.78
CA THR A 11 16.74 -2.74 -7.20
C THR A 11 15.75 -2.95 -6.07
N ARG A 12 16.24 -3.12 -4.84
CA ARG A 12 15.39 -3.27 -3.64
C ARG A 12 14.65 -1.98 -3.30
N LEU A 13 15.32 -0.84 -3.42
CA LEU A 13 14.70 0.48 -3.21
C LEU A 13 13.65 0.80 -4.28
N LEU A 14 13.91 0.45 -5.55
CA LEU A 14 12.93 0.58 -6.62
C LEU A 14 11.72 -0.34 -6.41
N LEU A 15 11.93 -1.54 -5.87
CA LEU A 15 10.84 -2.44 -5.51
C LEU A 15 9.99 -1.90 -4.34
N LEU A 16 10.61 -1.28 -3.34
CA LEU A 16 9.89 -0.56 -2.29
C LEU A 16 9.12 0.64 -2.87
N SER A 17 9.73 1.40 -3.78
CA SER A 17 9.10 2.51 -4.48
C SER A 17 7.88 2.05 -5.29
N LEU A 18 7.98 0.90 -5.98
CA LEU A 18 6.87 0.28 -6.69
C LEU A 18 5.72 -0.10 -5.75
N LEU A 19 6.01 -0.68 -4.58
CA LEU A 19 4.97 -1.00 -3.59
C LEU A 19 4.30 0.26 -3.04
N VAL A 20 5.07 1.31 -2.75
CA VAL A 20 4.54 2.62 -2.35
C VAL A 20 3.66 3.21 -3.45
N PHE A 21 4.08 3.12 -4.71
CA PHE A 21 3.30 3.53 -5.87
C PHE A 21 1.96 2.80 -5.96
N ILE A 22 1.97 1.47 -5.86
CA ILE A 22 0.76 0.64 -5.96
C ILE A 22 -0.20 0.95 -4.80
N ILE A 23 0.32 0.99 -3.56
CA ILE A 23 -0.48 1.28 -2.37
C ILE A 23 -1.09 2.68 -2.44
N GLY A 24 -0.29 3.69 -2.82
CA GLY A 24 -0.79 5.05 -3.00
C GLY A 24 -1.82 5.15 -4.12
N THR A 25 -1.67 4.39 -5.20
CA THR A 25 -2.67 4.33 -6.28
C THR A 25 -4.00 3.78 -5.76
N ILE A 26 -3.96 2.69 -5.01
CA ILE A 26 -5.14 2.04 -4.42
C ILE A 26 -5.83 2.94 -3.38
N GLU A 27 -5.04 3.66 -2.57
CA GLU A 27 -5.55 4.56 -1.54
C GLU A 27 -6.55 5.58 -2.11
N PHE A 28 -6.18 6.19 -3.24
CA PHE A 28 -6.92 7.28 -3.87
C PHE A 28 -7.83 6.83 -5.01
N LEU A 29 -7.78 5.56 -5.41
CA LEU A 29 -8.66 4.98 -6.41
C LEU A 29 -10.16 5.24 -6.16
N PRO A 30 -10.71 5.15 -4.92
CA PRO A 30 -12.11 5.48 -4.67
C PRO A 30 -12.47 6.91 -5.03
N VAL A 31 -11.55 7.87 -4.92
CA VAL A 31 -11.82 9.30 -5.16
C VAL A 31 -12.22 9.54 -6.61
N GLY A 32 -11.50 8.94 -7.55
CA GLY A 32 -11.82 9.04 -8.98
C GLY A 32 -13.01 8.19 -9.41
N LEU A 33 -13.39 7.18 -8.62
CA LEU A 33 -14.48 6.24 -8.92
C LEU A 33 -15.74 6.47 -8.06
N LEU A 34 -15.81 7.58 -7.32
CA LEU A 34 -16.94 7.90 -6.44
C LEU A 34 -18.30 7.78 -7.14
N PRO A 35 -18.51 8.36 -8.34
CA PRO A 35 -19.81 8.27 -9.01
C PRO A 35 -20.17 6.83 -9.41
N ASP A 36 -19.19 6.04 -9.83
CA ASP A 36 -19.42 4.66 -10.27
C ASP A 36 -19.73 3.74 -9.10
N ILE A 37 -19.01 3.87 -7.98
CA ILE A 37 -19.30 3.13 -6.74
C ILE A 37 -20.67 3.54 -6.19
N SER A 38 -21.01 4.83 -6.22
CA SER A 38 -22.31 5.35 -5.77
C SER A 38 -23.46 4.75 -6.56
N ARG A 39 -23.37 4.74 -7.89
CA ARG A 39 -24.39 4.20 -8.79
C ARG A 39 -24.54 2.69 -8.63
N ASP A 40 -23.43 1.98 -8.56
CA ASP A 40 -23.41 0.51 -8.52
C ASP A 40 -23.88 -0.06 -7.17
N LEU A 41 -23.60 0.62 -6.06
CA LEU A 41 -24.03 0.19 -4.72
C LEU A 41 -25.35 0.83 -4.28
N ASP A 42 -25.99 1.64 -5.14
CA ASP A 42 -27.22 2.38 -4.87
C ASP A 42 -27.15 3.20 -3.56
N VAL A 43 -26.08 3.97 -3.40
CA VAL A 43 -25.87 4.84 -2.24
C VAL A 43 -25.55 6.26 -2.66
N ALA A 44 -25.94 7.24 -1.84
CA ALA A 44 -25.63 8.64 -2.09
C ALA A 44 -24.11 8.89 -2.24
N PRO A 45 -23.67 9.78 -3.14
CA PRO A 45 -22.24 10.10 -3.31
C PRO A 45 -21.54 10.54 -2.02
N SER A 46 -22.27 11.22 -1.12
CA SER A 46 -21.78 11.62 0.19
C SER A 46 -21.39 10.43 1.08
N ARG A 47 -22.14 9.31 0.99
CA ARG A 47 -21.78 8.06 1.67
C ARG A 47 -20.53 7.46 1.06
N THR A 48 -20.43 7.40 -0.27
CA THR A 48 -19.22 6.90 -0.92
C THR A 48 -17.97 7.69 -0.54
N GLY A 49 -18.08 9.01 -0.36
CA GLY A 49 -17.00 9.84 0.16
C GLY A 49 -16.51 9.43 1.56
N LEU A 50 -17.41 8.93 2.43
CA LEU A 50 -17.04 8.44 3.76
C LEU A 50 -16.11 7.22 3.72
N LEU A 51 -16.05 6.46 2.62
CA LEU A 51 -15.07 5.38 2.46
C LEU A 51 -13.62 5.89 2.52
N VAL A 52 -13.38 7.11 2.04
CA VAL A 52 -12.08 7.77 2.10
C VAL A 52 -11.85 8.31 3.52
N THR A 53 -12.87 8.94 4.13
CA THR A 53 -12.79 9.46 5.50
C THR A 53 -12.51 8.35 6.52
N VAL A 54 -13.25 7.25 6.46
CA VAL A 54 -13.10 6.10 7.36
C VAL A 54 -11.71 5.49 7.22
N TYR A 55 -11.20 5.38 5.99
CA TYR A 55 -9.84 4.92 5.74
C TYR A 55 -8.81 5.86 6.38
N ALA A 56 -8.88 7.17 6.10
CA ALA A 56 -7.94 8.15 6.61
C ALA A 56 -7.97 8.23 8.15
N PHE A 57 -9.16 8.23 8.74
CA PHE A 57 -9.35 8.17 10.17
C PHE A 57 -8.70 6.92 10.77
N THR A 58 -8.89 5.77 10.15
CA THR A 58 -8.29 4.51 10.61
C THR A 58 -6.77 4.56 10.56
N VAL A 59 -6.20 5.05 9.46
CA VAL A 59 -4.74 5.25 9.34
C VAL A 59 -4.23 6.12 10.48
N GLY A 60 -4.83 7.31 10.67
CA GLY A 60 -4.42 8.26 11.70
C GLY A 60 -4.54 7.71 13.12
N LEU A 61 -5.64 7.01 13.42
CA LEU A 61 -5.91 6.45 14.74
C LEU A 61 -4.98 5.27 15.06
N THR A 62 -4.64 4.44 14.08
CA THR A 62 -4.07 3.12 14.34
C THR A 62 -2.58 2.99 14.00
N ALA A 63 -2.01 3.89 13.20
CA ALA A 63 -0.61 3.82 12.79
C ALA A 63 0.35 3.74 13.99
N ALA A 64 0.27 4.67 14.94
CA ALA A 64 1.12 4.69 16.12
C ALA A 64 0.91 3.46 17.06
N PRO A 65 -0.31 3.16 17.54
CA PRO A 65 -0.51 2.05 18.48
C PRO A 65 -0.22 0.68 17.86
N LEU A 66 -0.56 0.44 16.59
CA LEU A 66 -0.23 -0.83 15.94
C LEU A 66 1.27 -0.98 15.69
N THR A 67 1.96 0.09 15.32
CA THR A 67 3.43 0.07 15.16
C THR A 67 4.12 -0.17 16.50
N ALA A 68 3.64 0.43 17.59
CA ALA A 68 4.15 0.18 18.93
C ALA A 68 3.94 -1.29 19.37
N ARG A 69 2.74 -1.84 19.13
CA ARG A 69 2.42 -3.25 19.45
C ARG A 69 3.20 -4.27 18.62
N THR A 70 3.69 -3.87 17.45
CA THR A 70 4.47 -4.72 16.54
C THR A 70 5.97 -4.40 16.55
N SER A 71 6.44 -3.61 17.53
CA SER A 71 7.84 -3.16 17.63
C SER A 71 8.84 -4.32 17.71
N ALA A 72 8.48 -5.41 18.38
CA ALA A 72 9.29 -6.62 18.53
C ALA A 72 9.35 -7.49 17.27
N TRP A 73 8.53 -7.22 16.26
CA TRP A 73 8.49 -8.05 15.05
C TRP A 73 9.70 -7.76 14.14
N PRO A 74 10.27 -8.79 13.47
CA PRO A 74 11.25 -8.57 12.43
C PRO A 74 10.70 -7.67 11.32
N ARG A 75 11.43 -6.63 10.91
CA ARG A 75 10.90 -5.56 10.05
C ARG A 75 10.46 -6.08 8.68
N LYS A 76 11.19 -7.05 8.11
CA LYS A 76 10.78 -7.73 6.88
C LYS A 76 9.45 -8.46 7.05
N ARG A 77 9.25 -9.18 8.15
CA ARG A 77 8.01 -9.93 8.42
C ARG A 77 6.84 -8.96 8.54
N LEU A 78 6.99 -7.90 9.34
CA LEU A 78 5.96 -6.89 9.53
C LEU A 78 5.59 -6.19 8.22
N PHE A 79 6.59 -5.80 7.42
CA PHE A 79 6.39 -5.19 6.10
C PHE A 79 5.60 -6.08 5.15
N LEU A 80 6.00 -7.35 5.01
CA LEU A 80 5.32 -8.30 4.14
C LEU A 80 3.90 -8.61 4.62
N THR A 81 3.69 -8.73 5.94
CA THR A 81 2.35 -8.94 6.52
C THR A 81 1.46 -7.74 6.28
N ALA A 82 1.93 -6.51 6.50
CA ALA A 82 1.15 -5.30 6.23
C ALA A 82 0.76 -5.22 4.74
N CYS A 83 1.71 -5.45 3.83
CA CYS A 83 1.42 -5.49 2.40
C CYS A 83 0.42 -6.60 2.04
N ALA A 84 0.57 -7.80 2.61
CA ALA A 84 -0.34 -8.92 2.35
C ALA A 84 -1.77 -8.60 2.78
N VAL A 85 -1.95 -8.08 3.99
CA VAL A 85 -3.25 -7.67 4.52
C VAL A 85 -3.85 -6.56 3.66
N PHE A 86 -3.05 -5.58 3.25
CA PHE A 86 -3.51 -4.51 2.38
C PHE A 86 -3.99 -5.04 1.02
N MET A 87 -3.23 -5.91 0.37
CA MET A 87 -3.61 -6.47 -0.94
C MET A 87 -4.83 -7.38 -0.85
N ALA A 88 -4.92 -8.20 0.20
CA ALA A 88 -6.10 -9.01 0.45
C ALA A 88 -7.34 -8.14 0.70
N ALA A 89 -7.23 -7.12 1.56
CA ALA A 89 -8.33 -6.20 1.84
C ALA A 89 -8.76 -5.42 0.57
N THR A 90 -7.81 -5.02 -0.29
CA THR A 90 -8.09 -4.37 -1.57
C THR A 90 -8.82 -5.31 -2.53
N ALA A 91 -8.41 -6.58 -2.62
CA ALA A 91 -9.13 -7.57 -3.40
C ALA A 91 -10.56 -7.77 -2.89
N LEU A 92 -10.74 -7.85 -1.57
CA LEU A 92 -12.06 -7.91 -0.94
C LEU A 92 -12.90 -6.65 -1.20
N SER A 93 -12.30 -5.46 -1.30
CA SER A 93 -13.00 -4.25 -1.73
C SER A 93 -13.58 -4.42 -3.14
N GLY A 94 -12.80 -4.96 -4.08
CA GLY A 94 -13.26 -5.26 -5.43
C GLY A 94 -14.34 -6.35 -5.49
N LEU A 95 -14.40 -7.24 -4.49
CA LEU A 95 -15.42 -8.30 -4.38
C LEU A 95 -16.61 -7.92 -3.47
N SER A 96 -16.64 -6.68 -2.95
CA SER A 96 -17.64 -6.29 -1.97
C SER A 96 -19.05 -6.23 -2.60
N PRO A 97 -20.04 -6.93 -2.02
CA PRO A 97 -21.39 -6.99 -2.57
C PRO A 97 -22.23 -5.75 -2.22
N ASN A 98 -21.84 -4.99 -1.19
CA ASN A 98 -22.57 -3.83 -0.72
C ASN A 98 -21.64 -2.81 -0.05
N TYR A 99 -22.19 -1.62 0.24
CA TYR A 99 -21.46 -0.52 0.85
C TYR A 99 -20.84 -0.86 2.22
N ALA A 100 -21.55 -1.61 3.07
CA ALA A 100 -21.05 -1.96 4.40
C ALA A 100 -19.82 -2.89 4.32
N ALA A 101 -19.85 -3.88 3.44
CA ALA A 101 -18.71 -4.75 3.16
C ALA A 101 -17.52 -3.94 2.61
N LEU A 102 -17.78 -3.02 1.67
CA LEU A 102 -16.75 -2.14 1.13
C LEU A 102 -16.14 -1.25 2.23
N ALA A 103 -16.96 -0.63 3.09
CA ALA A 103 -16.49 0.16 4.21
C ALA A 103 -15.63 -0.65 5.19
N ALA A 104 -16.01 -1.90 5.49
CA ALA A 104 -15.23 -2.79 6.35
C ALA A 104 -13.86 -3.14 5.73
N THR A 105 -13.81 -3.41 4.43
CA THR A 105 -12.52 -3.66 3.76
C THR A 105 -11.65 -2.41 3.70
N ARG A 106 -12.23 -1.20 3.60
CA ARG A 106 -11.51 0.07 3.70
C ARG A 106 -10.90 0.29 5.09
N LEU A 107 -11.62 -0.05 6.16
CA LEU A 107 -11.05 -0.08 7.52
C LEU A 107 -9.81 -0.99 7.54
N LEU A 108 -9.92 -2.23 7.05
CA LEU A 108 -8.80 -3.17 7.01
C LEU A 108 -7.61 -2.64 6.19
N CYS A 109 -7.87 -2.03 5.05
CA CYS A 109 -6.82 -1.38 4.25
C CYS A 109 -6.13 -0.27 5.07
N GLY A 110 -6.90 0.58 5.76
CA GLY A 110 -6.36 1.68 6.58
C GLY A 110 -5.47 1.18 7.72
N LEU A 111 -5.86 0.10 8.41
CA LEU A 111 -5.05 -0.53 9.46
C LEU A 111 -3.69 -0.98 8.93
N ALA A 112 -3.69 -1.72 7.82
CA ALA A 112 -2.47 -2.22 7.18
C ALA A 112 -1.60 -1.08 6.64
N HIS A 113 -2.25 -0.06 6.08
CA HIS A 113 -1.59 1.09 5.49
C HIS A 113 -0.80 1.93 6.50
N GLY A 114 -1.40 2.19 7.67
CA GLY A 114 -0.73 2.92 8.75
C GLY A 114 0.56 2.24 9.20
N VAL A 115 0.52 0.92 9.39
CA VAL A 115 1.71 0.12 9.75
C VAL A 115 2.76 0.15 8.63
N PHE A 116 2.33 0.01 7.38
CA PHE A 116 3.22 0.05 6.22
C PHE A 116 4.01 1.37 6.15
N TYR A 117 3.32 2.53 6.20
CA TYR A 117 3.98 3.83 6.10
C TYR A 117 4.87 4.13 7.31
N ALA A 118 4.50 3.64 8.50
CA ALA A 118 5.31 3.83 9.71
C ALA A 118 6.69 3.15 9.63
N ILE A 119 6.82 2.06 8.87
CA ILE A 119 8.08 1.28 8.83
C ILE A 119 8.83 1.37 7.51
N VAL A 120 8.19 1.76 6.40
CA VAL A 120 8.80 1.70 5.06
C VAL A 120 10.04 2.60 4.94
N ALA A 121 10.02 3.79 5.53
CA ALA A 121 11.16 4.70 5.53
C ALA A 121 12.37 4.11 6.28
N GLY A 122 12.14 3.57 7.49
CA GLY A 122 13.18 2.92 8.29
C GLY A 122 13.74 1.67 7.61
N TYR A 123 12.87 0.89 6.96
CA TYR A 123 13.28 -0.29 6.20
C TYR A 123 14.12 0.08 4.97
N ALA A 124 13.76 1.14 4.25
CA ALA A 124 14.55 1.67 3.14
C ALA A 124 15.94 2.16 3.60
N ALA A 125 15.99 2.90 4.71
CA ALA A 125 17.24 3.36 5.30
C ALA A 125 18.16 2.20 5.69
N ALA A 126 17.61 1.14 6.31
CA ALA A 126 18.36 -0.06 6.67
C ALA A 126 18.94 -0.79 5.46
N ILE A 127 18.20 -0.86 4.34
CA ILE A 127 18.68 -1.48 3.08
C ILE A 127 19.84 -0.67 2.46
N ALA A 128 19.79 0.66 2.57
CA ALA A 128 20.77 1.54 1.95
C ALA A 128 22.10 1.63 2.71
N GLY A 129 22.06 1.41 4.03
CA GLY A 129 23.20 1.50 4.92
C GLY A 129 23.57 2.94 5.32
N PRO A 130 24.65 3.10 6.11
CA PRO A 130 25.05 4.37 6.70
C PRO A 130 25.29 5.46 5.64
N GLY A 131 24.89 6.70 5.96
CA GLY A 131 25.10 7.88 5.10
C GLY A 131 24.24 7.94 3.83
N ARG A 132 23.31 6.99 3.62
CA ARG A 132 22.47 6.92 2.40
C ARG A 132 20.97 6.92 2.68
N SER A 133 20.55 7.11 3.92
CA SER A 133 19.15 7.06 4.36
C SER A 133 18.27 8.09 3.63
N GLY A 134 18.69 9.36 3.56
CA GLY A 134 17.92 10.42 2.90
C GLY A 134 17.64 10.11 1.43
N ARG A 135 18.67 9.66 0.68
CA ARG A 135 18.52 9.25 -0.72
C ARG A 135 17.61 8.03 -0.87
N ALA A 136 17.71 7.06 0.04
CA ALA A 136 16.88 5.86 0.01
C ALA A 136 15.40 6.19 0.21
N THR A 137 15.10 7.00 1.23
CA THR A 137 13.75 7.49 1.50
C THR A 137 13.23 8.30 0.31
N ALA A 138 14.03 9.19 -0.26
CA ALA A 138 13.63 9.96 -1.45
C ALA A 138 13.24 9.05 -2.64
N ILE A 139 14.03 8.01 -2.94
CA ILE A 139 13.73 7.05 -4.01
C ILE A 139 12.42 6.29 -3.74
N VAL A 140 12.21 5.86 -2.50
CA VAL A 140 11.02 5.09 -2.11
C VAL A 140 9.76 5.96 -2.17
N PHE A 141 9.83 7.19 -1.66
CA PHE A 141 8.68 8.10 -1.64
C PHE A 141 8.42 8.79 -2.99
N ALA A 142 9.36 8.75 -3.94
CA ALA A 142 9.06 9.09 -5.34
C ALA A 142 7.93 8.24 -5.92
N GLY A 143 7.70 7.03 -5.37
CA GLY A 143 6.54 6.21 -5.69
C GLY A 143 5.21 6.90 -5.36
N VAL A 144 5.13 7.70 -4.31
CA VAL A 144 3.92 8.47 -3.95
C VAL A 144 3.62 9.51 -5.03
N SER A 145 4.64 10.25 -5.46
CA SER A 145 4.49 11.24 -6.53
C SER A 145 4.00 10.58 -7.83
N LEU A 146 4.60 9.45 -8.20
CA LEU A 146 4.16 8.67 -9.35
C LEU A 146 2.73 8.14 -9.19
N ALA A 147 2.31 7.78 -7.98
CA ALA A 147 0.96 7.30 -7.72
C ALA A 147 -0.06 8.38 -8.08
N PHE A 148 0.14 9.62 -7.62
CA PHE A 148 -0.78 10.72 -7.95
C PHE A 148 -0.74 11.13 -9.42
N VAL A 149 0.46 11.18 -10.02
CA VAL A 149 0.63 11.68 -11.40
C VAL A 149 0.19 10.66 -12.44
N VAL A 150 0.43 9.38 -12.19
CA VAL A 150 0.23 8.30 -13.18
C VAL A 150 -0.74 7.26 -12.66
N GLY A 151 -0.53 6.75 -11.45
CA GLY A 151 -1.27 5.63 -10.90
C GLY A 151 -2.77 5.90 -10.79
N VAL A 152 -3.15 6.98 -10.11
CA VAL A 152 -4.55 7.35 -9.85
C VAL A 152 -5.29 7.63 -11.16
N PRO A 153 -4.79 8.48 -12.09
CA PRO A 153 -5.46 8.69 -13.37
C PRO A 153 -5.64 7.40 -14.18
N LEU A 154 -4.62 6.54 -14.25
CA LEU A 154 -4.72 5.26 -14.97
C LEU A 154 -5.70 4.30 -14.29
N GLY A 155 -5.67 4.22 -12.97
CA GLY A 155 -6.59 3.39 -12.19
C GLY A 155 -8.04 3.84 -12.33
N THR A 156 -8.27 5.16 -12.30
CA THR A 156 -9.60 5.74 -12.52
C THR A 156 -10.08 5.52 -13.96
N ALA A 157 -9.23 5.74 -14.96
CA ALA A 157 -9.58 5.47 -16.35
C ALA A 157 -9.92 3.99 -16.59
N ALA A 158 -9.13 3.08 -16.02
CA ALA A 158 -9.42 1.64 -16.07
C ALA A 158 -10.73 1.29 -15.36
N GLY A 159 -11.01 1.88 -14.19
CA GLY A 159 -12.26 1.67 -13.47
C GLY A 159 -13.49 2.23 -14.19
N ALA A 160 -13.36 3.35 -14.88
CA ALA A 160 -14.42 3.90 -15.72
C ALA A 160 -14.70 3.01 -16.96
N ALA A 161 -13.65 2.44 -17.56
CA ALA A 161 -13.78 1.61 -18.76
C ALA A 161 -14.24 0.17 -18.48
N TYR A 162 -13.75 -0.43 -17.38
CA TYR A 162 -13.94 -1.86 -17.08
C TYR A 162 -14.69 -2.11 -15.76
N GLY A 163 -15.19 -1.06 -15.12
CA GLY A 163 -15.88 -1.11 -13.83
C GLY A 163 -14.94 -0.96 -12.63
N TRP A 164 -15.40 -0.26 -11.59
CA TRP A 164 -14.56 0.04 -10.43
C TRP A 164 -14.03 -1.21 -9.72
N ARG A 165 -14.83 -2.28 -9.66
CA ARG A 165 -14.43 -3.57 -9.06
C ARG A 165 -13.19 -4.16 -9.73
N THR A 166 -13.11 -4.10 -11.06
CA THR A 166 -11.97 -4.65 -11.80
C THR A 166 -10.70 -3.83 -11.56
N ALA A 167 -10.81 -2.52 -11.38
CA ALA A 167 -9.67 -1.67 -11.01
C ALA A 167 -9.09 -2.04 -9.63
N PHE A 168 -9.94 -2.29 -8.62
CA PHE A 168 -9.49 -2.80 -7.31
C PHE A 168 -8.82 -4.17 -7.41
N LEU A 169 -9.42 -5.10 -8.16
CA LEU A 169 -8.86 -6.45 -8.35
C LEU A 169 -7.53 -6.43 -9.12
N ALA A 170 -7.43 -5.63 -10.18
CA ALA A 170 -6.23 -5.51 -11.00
C ALA A 170 -5.07 -4.92 -10.19
N THR A 171 -5.32 -3.83 -9.46
CA THR A 171 -4.31 -3.21 -8.59
C THR A 171 -3.90 -4.12 -7.43
N ALA A 172 -4.84 -4.87 -6.83
CA ALA A 172 -4.53 -5.90 -5.84
C ALA A 172 -3.65 -7.02 -6.42
N ALA A 173 -3.93 -7.49 -7.63
CA ALA A 173 -3.12 -8.50 -8.31
C ALA A 173 -1.71 -7.99 -8.62
N MET A 174 -1.58 -6.75 -9.11
CA MET A 174 -0.28 -6.10 -9.33
C MET A 174 0.51 -5.98 -8.03
N GLY A 175 -0.14 -5.55 -6.95
CA GLY A 175 0.48 -5.45 -5.63
C GLY A 175 0.87 -6.79 -5.04
N LEU A 176 0.08 -7.85 -5.28
CA LEU A 176 0.44 -9.21 -4.89
C LEU A 176 1.68 -9.70 -5.65
N ALA A 177 1.78 -9.44 -6.96
CA ALA A 177 2.97 -9.78 -7.74
C ALA A 177 4.22 -9.04 -7.24
N ALA A 178 4.09 -7.74 -6.94
CA ALA A 178 5.16 -6.95 -6.33
C ALA A 178 5.54 -7.47 -4.92
N LEU A 179 4.55 -7.88 -4.13
CA LEU A 179 4.73 -8.47 -2.80
C LEU A 179 5.48 -9.81 -2.85
N LEU A 180 5.11 -10.70 -3.78
CA LEU A 180 5.81 -11.97 -3.97
C LEU A 180 7.26 -11.75 -4.39
N THR A 181 7.50 -10.76 -5.24
CA THR A 181 8.86 -10.32 -5.62
C THR A 181 9.62 -9.77 -4.41
N ALA A 182 8.97 -8.94 -3.59
CA ALA A 182 9.52 -8.37 -2.36
C ALA A 182 9.88 -9.45 -1.32
N ALA A 183 9.03 -10.46 -1.15
CA ALA A 183 9.27 -11.57 -0.24
C ALA A 183 10.58 -12.30 -0.57
N ARG A 184 10.88 -12.45 -1.86
CA ARG A 184 12.10 -13.10 -2.38
C ARG A 184 13.32 -12.18 -2.32
N LEU A 185 13.20 -10.93 -2.73
CA LEU A 185 14.37 -10.05 -2.96
C LEU A 185 14.77 -9.16 -1.78
N LEU A 186 13.84 -8.85 -0.87
CA LEU A 186 14.12 -7.96 0.26
C LEU A 186 14.88 -8.69 1.37
N PRO A 187 15.92 -8.07 1.96
CA PRO A 187 16.74 -8.69 2.98
C PRO A 187 16.02 -8.67 4.35
N PRO A 188 16.30 -9.64 5.23
CA PRO A 188 15.90 -9.52 6.63
C PRO A 188 16.56 -8.28 7.25
N VAL A 189 15.79 -7.52 8.02
CA VAL A 189 16.28 -6.40 8.83
C VAL A 189 15.82 -6.64 10.26
N PRO A 190 16.74 -6.64 11.26
CA PRO A 190 16.39 -6.79 12.66
C PRO A 190 15.38 -5.73 13.14
N PRO A 191 14.64 -5.97 14.24
CA PRO A 191 13.88 -4.91 14.90
C PRO A 191 14.81 -3.73 15.23
N GLY A 192 14.34 -2.49 15.06
CA GLY A 192 15.08 -1.32 15.54
C GLY A 192 15.22 -1.35 17.06
N PRO A 193 16.23 -0.66 17.65
CA PRO A 193 16.38 -0.59 19.09
C PRO A 193 15.11 -0.02 19.77
N PRO A 194 14.83 -0.41 21.03
CA PRO A 194 13.70 0.12 21.80
C PRO A 194 13.77 1.62 22.02
#